data_AF-A0A2R6CFP4-F1
#
_entry.id   AF-A0A2R6CFP4-F1
#
_cell.length_a   1.000
_cell.length_b   1.000
_cell.length_c   1.000
_cell.angle_alpha   90.00
_cell.angle_beta   90.00
_cell.angle_gamma   90.00
#
_symmetry.space_group_name_H-M   'P 1'
#
loop_
_entity.id
_entity.type
_entity.pdbx_description
1 polymer ?
#
loop_
_entity_poly.entity_id
_entity_poly.type
_entity_poly.pdbx_seq_one_letter_code
_entity_poly.pdbx_strand_id
1 'polypeptide(L)'
;MSTRERATAPADRYVVPAEADVGAPVAFDEPIAEHHWRFDPANHDDIYLVGDVHGSVDQLKRLWDRLDPSGDDLVVFVGDLVRKGPASVKVTEFVAESPHAVSVRGNNETKLLRGTVNTAPFEPILETVAELPLVISFGDTVVVHGGLHPEWAPAAHDPDDVLEMRSVPRGNGYDGPFWFEIYDGPPRVFFGHTVLEEPYVSDGAVGLDTGCVYGGNLTAYDWRTGELFSVPGTEHQSRPDRKFLDLEG
;
A
#
# COMPACT_ATOMS: atom_id res chain seq x y z
N MET A 1 35.63 -4.92 10.15
CA MET A 1 34.15 -4.79 10.10
C MET A 1 33.85 -3.73 9.08
N SER A 2 33.39 -4.15 7.90
CA SER A 2 33.05 -3.24 6.81
C SER A 2 31.71 -2.59 7.15
N THR A 3 31.73 -1.31 7.44
CA THR A 3 30.56 -0.43 7.37
C THR A 3 30.09 -0.49 5.92
N ARG A 4 29.05 -1.28 5.64
CA ARG A 4 28.27 -1.07 4.42
C ARG A 4 27.72 0.35 4.55
N GLU A 5 28.13 1.26 3.67
CA GLU A 5 27.37 2.48 3.42
C GLU A 5 25.93 2.03 3.20
N ARG A 6 25.00 2.44 4.08
CA ARG A 6 23.57 2.27 3.80
C ARG A 6 23.37 2.99 2.47
N ALA A 7 22.90 2.26 1.45
CA ALA A 7 22.33 2.89 0.28
C ALA A 7 21.35 3.95 0.78
N THR A 8 21.42 5.17 0.24
CA THR A 8 20.47 6.25 0.56
C THR A 8 19.05 5.69 0.53
N ALA A 9 18.26 5.97 1.57
CA ALA A 9 16.90 5.45 1.65
C ALA A 9 16.14 5.85 0.37
N PRO A 10 15.28 4.98 -0.21
CA PRO A 10 14.54 5.29 -1.44
C PRO A 10 13.78 6.63 -1.37
N ALA A 11 13.35 7.01 -0.17
CA ALA A 11 12.69 8.28 0.13
C ALA A 11 13.54 9.52 -0.19
N ASP A 12 14.87 9.46 0.04
CA ASP A 12 15.74 10.63 -0.14
C ASP A 12 15.94 11.01 -1.63
N ARG A 13 15.56 10.12 -2.57
CA ARG A 13 15.72 10.37 -4.02
C ARG A 13 14.53 11.05 -4.67
N TYR A 14 13.33 10.84 -4.13
CA TYR A 14 12.09 11.24 -4.81
C TYR A 14 11.13 12.04 -3.93
N VAL A 15 11.31 12.06 -2.61
CA VAL A 15 10.47 12.88 -1.73
C VAL A 15 10.69 14.35 -2.06
N VAL A 16 9.65 15.01 -2.55
CA VAL A 16 9.65 16.46 -2.68
C VAL A 16 9.29 17.09 -1.33
N PRO A 17 9.92 18.23 -0.95
CA PRO A 17 9.51 18.98 0.23
C PRO A 17 8.02 19.31 0.18
N ALA A 18 7.35 19.40 1.34
CA ALA A 18 5.92 19.73 1.40
C ALA A 18 5.55 21.05 0.68
N GLU A 19 6.52 21.96 0.56
CA GLU A 19 6.46 23.27 -0.11
C GLU A 19 6.58 23.19 -1.65
N ALA A 20 6.97 22.04 -2.22
CA ALA A 20 7.16 21.88 -3.66
C ALA A 20 5.81 21.80 -4.39
N ASP A 21 5.65 22.63 -5.43
CA ASP A 21 4.48 22.64 -6.30
C ASP A 21 4.55 21.47 -7.30
N VAL A 22 4.05 20.29 -6.89
CA VAL A 22 3.98 19.05 -7.69
C VAL A 22 2.56 18.79 -8.23
N GLY A 23 1.77 19.85 -8.42
CA GLY A 23 0.34 19.76 -8.74
C GLY A 23 -0.55 19.95 -7.50
N ALA A 24 -1.87 19.87 -7.68
CA ALA A 24 -2.85 20.17 -6.62
C ALA A 24 -2.60 19.31 -5.36
N PRO A 25 -2.03 19.87 -4.27
CA PRO A 25 -1.54 19.05 -3.19
C PRO A 25 -2.72 18.51 -2.38
N VAL A 26 -2.83 17.19 -2.28
CA VAL A 26 -3.67 16.56 -1.26
C VAL A 26 -3.03 16.86 0.08
N ALA A 27 -3.73 17.60 0.93
CA ALA A 27 -3.24 18.00 2.25
C ALA A 27 -3.94 17.19 3.34
N PHE A 28 -3.13 16.57 4.19
CA PHE A 28 -3.55 15.96 5.44
C PHE A 28 -3.09 16.82 6.61
N ASP A 29 -3.83 16.82 7.72
CA ASP A 29 -3.41 17.46 8.96
C ASP A 29 -2.53 16.50 9.79
N GLU A 30 -1.89 17.04 10.83
CA GLU A 30 -1.17 16.22 11.80
C GLU A 30 -2.11 15.22 12.50
N PRO A 31 -1.64 13.98 12.77
CA PRO A 31 -0.27 13.50 12.61
C PRO A 31 0.03 12.87 11.25
N ILE A 32 -0.95 12.79 10.32
CA ILE A 32 -0.73 12.19 9.01
C ILE A 32 0.27 13.01 8.20
N ALA A 33 0.22 14.34 8.30
CA ALA A 33 1.13 15.26 7.62
C ALA A 33 2.63 14.91 7.86
N GLU A 34 3.00 14.48 9.06
CA GLU A 34 4.38 14.09 9.42
C GLU A 34 4.83 12.78 8.76
N HIS A 35 3.86 11.98 8.31
CA HIS A 35 4.05 10.68 7.67
C HIS A 35 3.49 10.67 6.24
N HIS A 36 3.48 11.83 5.57
CA HIS A 36 3.04 11.98 4.20
C HIS A 36 4.24 12.18 3.27
N TRP A 37 4.52 11.18 2.43
CA TRP A 37 5.54 11.29 1.38
C TRP A 37 4.91 11.76 0.07
N ARG A 38 5.61 12.63 -0.65
CA ARG A 38 5.15 13.21 -1.91
C ARG A 38 6.18 12.98 -2.99
N PHE A 39 5.73 12.57 -4.17
CA PHE A 39 6.60 12.36 -5.32
C PHE A 39 6.13 13.19 -6.52
N ASP A 40 7.06 13.57 -7.38
CA ASP A 40 6.75 14.13 -8.69
C ASP A 40 6.72 12.99 -9.72
N PRO A 41 5.54 12.65 -10.28
CA PRO A 41 5.41 11.54 -11.22
C PRO A 41 6.10 11.79 -12.57
N ALA A 42 6.58 13.02 -12.83
CA ALA A 42 7.39 13.34 -14.01
C ALA A 42 8.84 12.82 -13.89
N ASN A 43 9.30 12.46 -12.69
CA ASN A 43 10.64 11.92 -12.45
C ASN A 43 10.74 10.41 -12.62
N HIS A 44 9.66 9.74 -13.03
CA HIS A 44 9.60 8.28 -13.15
C HIS A 44 9.24 7.89 -14.57
N ASP A 45 9.89 6.86 -15.11
CA ASP A 45 9.55 6.29 -16.41
C ASP A 45 8.16 5.64 -16.33
N ASP A 46 7.97 4.66 -15.45
CA ASP A 46 6.67 4.07 -15.08
C ASP A 46 6.43 4.05 -13.55
N ILE A 47 5.16 3.95 -13.14
CA ILE A 47 4.76 3.79 -11.73
C ILE A 47 3.79 2.61 -11.62
N TYR A 48 4.15 1.61 -10.81
CA TYR A 48 3.35 0.44 -10.53
C TYR A 48 2.83 0.46 -9.09
N LEU A 49 1.55 0.20 -8.88
CA LEU A 49 0.94 0.08 -7.56
C LEU A 49 0.72 -1.40 -7.24
N VAL A 50 1.09 -1.86 -6.04
CA VAL A 50 1.03 -3.30 -5.67
C VAL A 50 0.22 -3.51 -4.39
N GLY A 51 -0.67 -4.50 -4.40
CA GLY A 51 -1.51 -4.92 -3.28
C GLY A 51 -0.78 -5.58 -2.10
N ASP A 52 -1.55 -6.03 -1.10
CA ASP A 52 -1.08 -6.63 0.15
C ASP A 52 -0.23 -7.91 -0.09
N VAL A 53 1.04 -7.88 0.32
CA VAL A 53 2.01 -8.97 0.08
C VAL A 53 1.98 -10.03 1.19
N HIS A 54 1.83 -9.62 2.44
CA HIS A 54 1.74 -10.49 3.61
C HIS A 54 2.83 -11.57 3.71
N GLY A 55 4.10 -11.21 3.52
CA GLY A 55 5.20 -12.16 3.62
C GLY A 55 5.23 -13.24 2.51
N SER A 56 4.47 -13.05 1.42
CA SER A 56 4.44 -13.96 0.25
C SER A 56 5.61 -13.67 -0.70
N VAL A 57 6.84 -13.92 -0.23
CA VAL A 57 8.07 -13.50 -0.93
C VAL A 57 8.25 -14.14 -2.32
N ASP A 58 7.75 -15.36 -2.52
CA ASP A 58 7.88 -16.04 -3.81
C ASP A 58 6.95 -15.40 -4.87
N GLN A 59 5.74 -15.01 -4.46
CA GLN A 59 4.82 -14.23 -5.30
C GLN A 59 5.39 -12.85 -5.60
N LEU A 60 5.94 -12.16 -4.61
CA LEU A 60 6.58 -10.87 -4.80
C LEU A 60 7.66 -10.95 -5.88
N LYS A 61 8.54 -11.97 -5.83
CA LYS A 61 9.59 -12.16 -6.84
C LYS A 61 9.02 -12.43 -8.24
N ARG A 62 8.00 -13.28 -8.36
CA ARG A 62 7.36 -13.55 -9.66
C ARG A 62 6.70 -12.31 -10.25
N LEU A 63 6.02 -11.52 -9.42
CA LEU A 63 5.43 -10.26 -9.85
C LEU A 63 6.53 -9.29 -10.27
N TRP A 64 7.61 -9.19 -9.49
CA TRP A 64 8.75 -8.35 -9.80
C TRP A 64 9.40 -8.74 -11.13
N ASP A 65 9.62 -10.03 -11.40
CA ASP A 65 10.14 -10.52 -12.68
C ASP A 65 9.19 -10.21 -13.86
N ARG A 66 7.88 -10.09 -13.60
CA ARG A 66 6.87 -9.77 -14.62
C ARG A 66 6.78 -8.27 -14.93
N LEU A 67 6.99 -7.44 -13.92
CA LEU A 67 7.04 -5.97 -14.03
C LEU A 67 8.39 -5.52 -14.59
N ASP A 68 9.49 -6.20 -14.23
CA ASP A 68 10.86 -5.92 -14.62
C ASP A 68 11.25 -4.43 -14.48
N PRO A 69 11.04 -3.80 -13.29
CA PRO A 69 11.26 -2.38 -13.10
C PRO A 69 12.73 -2.02 -13.35
N SER A 70 12.95 -0.98 -14.15
CA SER A 70 14.26 -0.52 -14.59
C SER A 70 14.31 1.01 -14.66
N GLY A 71 15.43 1.59 -15.11
CA GLY A 71 15.52 3.06 -15.29
C GLY A 71 15.12 3.85 -14.05
N ASP A 72 14.17 4.76 -14.19
CA ASP A 72 13.58 5.52 -13.09
C ASP A 72 12.18 5.00 -12.68
N ASP A 73 11.82 3.76 -13.02
CA ASP A 73 10.57 3.12 -12.62
C ASP A 73 10.41 3.05 -11.11
N LEU A 74 9.16 3.19 -10.64
CA LEU A 74 8.79 3.13 -9.24
C LEU A 74 7.68 2.10 -8.99
N VAL A 75 7.83 1.29 -7.94
CA VAL A 75 6.84 0.34 -7.44
C VAL A 75 6.40 0.80 -6.04
N VAL A 76 5.12 1.14 -5.91
CA VAL A 76 4.52 1.62 -4.66
C VAL A 76 3.58 0.57 -4.09
N PHE A 77 3.88 0.06 -2.90
CA PHE A 77 3.06 -0.92 -2.20
C PHE A 77 2.01 -0.23 -1.33
N VAL A 78 0.79 -0.78 -1.30
CA VAL A 78 -0.35 -0.29 -0.49
C VAL A 78 -0.27 -0.72 1.00
N GLY A 79 0.88 -1.25 1.44
CA GLY A 79 1.12 -1.71 2.81
C GLY A 79 0.92 -3.21 3.02
N ASP A 80 0.83 -3.62 4.29
CA ASP A 80 0.64 -5.02 4.70
C ASP A 80 1.67 -5.98 4.06
N LEU A 81 2.94 -5.54 4.06
CA LEU A 81 4.10 -6.35 3.71
C LEU A 81 4.30 -7.52 4.69
N VAL A 82 3.89 -7.32 5.93
CA VAL A 82 4.15 -8.22 7.06
C VAL A 82 2.95 -9.06 7.48
N ARG A 83 3.24 -10.08 8.33
CA ARG A 83 2.29 -11.02 8.94
C ARG A 83 1.58 -11.94 7.95
N LYS A 84 0.93 -12.96 8.52
CA LYS A 84 0.12 -14.01 7.86
C LYS A 84 0.94 -15.02 7.05
N GLY A 85 1.74 -14.57 6.09
CA GLY A 85 2.62 -15.43 5.31
C GLY A 85 3.98 -15.67 5.98
N PRO A 86 4.80 -16.55 5.40
CA PRO A 86 5.97 -17.14 6.08
C PRO A 86 7.21 -16.26 6.07
N ALA A 87 7.30 -15.23 5.21
CA ALA A 87 8.57 -14.56 4.91
C ALA A 87 8.51 -13.02 5.00
N SER A 88 7.81 -12.48 6.01
CA SER A 88 7.66 -11.03 6.21
C SER A 88 8.99 -10.26 6.30
N VAL A 89 10.00 -10.82 6.97
CA VAL A 89 11.33 -10.20 7.05
C VAL A 89 11.93 -10.05 5.65
N LYS A 90 11.92 -11.12 4.85
CA LYS A 90 12.46 -11.09 3.48
C LYS A 90 11.70 -10.14 2.55
N VAL A 91 10.37 -10.06 2.69
CA VAL A 91 9.56 -9.10 1.91
C VAL A 91 9.93 -7.67 2.27
N THR A 92 10.03 -7.36 3.56
CA THR A 92 10.34 -6.01 4.03
C THR A 92 11.77 -5.60 3.64
N GLU A 93 12.74 -6.50 3.81
CA GLU A 93 14.12 -6.29 3.34
C GLU A 93 14.18 -6.08 1.83
N PHE A 94 13.46 -6.89 1.04
CA PHE A 94 13.40 -6.73 -0.41
C PHE A 94 12.89 -5.35 -0.84
N VAL A 95 11.79 -4.89 -0.22
CA VAL A 95 11.22 -3.56 -0.51
C VAL A 95 12.17 -2.45 -0.06
N ALA A 96 12.74 -2.56 1.13
CA ALA A 96 13.61 -1.51 1.69
C ALA A 96 14.97 -1.39 0.97
N GLU A 97 15.51 -2.50 0.46
CA GLU A 97 16.80 -2.53 -0.24
C GLU A 97 16.67 -2.18 -1.74
N SER A 98 15.46 -2.23 -2.31
CA SER A 98 15.23 -1.97 -3.73
C SER A 98 15.25 -0.47 -4.04
N PRO A 99 15.99 -0.01 -5.06
CA PRO A 99 15.97 1.39 -5.49
C PRO A 99 14.67 1.78 -6.20
N HIS A 100 13.85 0.80 -6.57
CA HIS A 100 12.59 0.98 -7.31
C HIS A 100 11.36 0.79 -6.42
N ALA A 101 11.50 0.66 -5.10
CA ALA A 101 10.36 0.31 -4.24
C ALA A 101 10.17 1.27 -3.06
N VAL A 102 8.90 1.55 -2.77
CA VAL A 102 8.43 2.24 -1.56
C VAL A 102 7.10 1.63 -1.11
N SER A 103 6.74 1.78 0.15
CA SER A 103 5.47 1.27 0.68
C SER A 103 4.83 2.28 1.60
N VAL A 104 3.51 2.40 1.58
CA VAL A 104 2.80 2.95 2.74
C VAL A 104 2.77 1.91 3.86
N ARG A 105 2.54 2.35 5.09
CA ARG A 105 2.36 1.49 6.25
C ARG A 105 0.96 0.88 6.21
N GLY A 106 0.86 -0.43 6.48
CA GLY A 106 -0.41 -1.10 6.66
C GLY A 106 -0.84 -1.24 8.13
N ASN A 107 -2.01 -1.84 8.35
CA ASN A 107 -2.50 -2.06 9.70
C ASN A 107 -1.72 -3.19 10.40
N ASN A 108 -1.12 -4.13 9.65
CA ASN A 108 -0.30 -5.19 10.22
C ASN A 108 1.06 -4.67 10.69
N GLU A 109 1.66 -3.75 9.94
CA GLU A 109 2.82 -2.96 10.40
C GLU A 109 2.49 -2.18 11.67
N THR A 110 1.35 -1.48 11.69
CA THR A 110 0.92 -0.70 12.86
C THR A 110 0.69 -1.58 14.09
N LYS A 111 0.17 -2.80 13.93
CA LYS A 111 0.02 -3.76 15.02
C LYS A 111 1.37 -4.17 15.63
N LEU A 112 2.42 -4.32 14.81
CA LEU A 112 3.79 -4.56 15.27
C LEU A 112 4.31 -3.37 16.08
N LEU A 113 4.19 -2.15 15.54
CA LEU A 113 4.67 -0.92 16.20
C LEU A 113 3.96 -0.65 17.54
N ARG A 114 2.66 -0.94 17.61
CA ARG A 114 1.86 -0.81 18.84
C ARG A 114 2.09 -1.97 19.83
N GLY A 115 2.85 -3.00 19.48
CA GLY A 115 3.06 -4.18 20.32
C GLY A 115 1.80 -5.00 20.61
N THR A 116 0.78 -4.89 19.75
CA THR A 116 -0.52 -5.58 19.93
C THR A 116 -0.51 -7.03 19.44
N VAL A 117 0.61 -7.46 18.86
CA VAL A 117 0.89 -8.82 18.37
C VAL A 117 2.32 -9.20 18.73
N ASN A 118 2.67 -10.48 18.63
CA ASN A 118 4.04 -10.93 18.91
C ASN A 118 5.05 -10.30 17.93
N THR A 119 5.94 -9.44 18.43
CA THR A 119 6.94 -8.71 17.65
C THR A 119 8.26 -9.46 17.51
N ALA A 120 8.55 -10.46 18.35
CA ALA A 120 9.85 -11.13 18.36
C ALA A 120 10.34 -11.67 16.99
N PRO A 121 9.46 -12.23 16.12
CA PRO A 121 9.88 -12.66 14.78
C PRO A 121 10.22 -11.52 13.81
N PHE A 122 9.83 -10.28 14.14
CA PHE A 122 9.91 -9.10 13.29
C PHE A 122 10.93 -8.07 13.80
N GLU A 123 11.61 -8.36 14.92
CA GLU A 123 12.64 -7.48 15.50
C GLU A 123 13.64 -6.92 14.46
N PRO A 124 14.14 -7.72 13.48
CA PRO A 124 15.09 -7.20 12.49
C PRO A 124 14.55 -6.09 11.58
N ILE A 125 13.23 -5.93 11.47
CA ILE A 125 12.58 -5.00 10.54
C ILE A 125 11.76 -3.91 11.23
N LEU A 126 11.70 -3.86 12.57
CA LEU A 126 10.84 -2.90 13.28
C LEU A 126 11.21 -1.44 13.00
N GLU A 127 12.51 -1.15 12.88
CA GLU A 127 12.99 0.20 12.49
C GLU A 127 12.50 0.57 11.10
N THR A 128 12.70 -0.30 10.10
CA THR A 128 12.21 -0.11 8.74
C THR A 128 10.70 0.10 8.69
N VAL A 129 9.94 -0.71 9.45
CA VAL A 129 8.48 -0.59 9.54
C VAL A 129 8.05 0.76 10.14
N ALA A 130 8.81 1.28 11.11
CA ALA A 130 8.53 2.57 11.73
C ALA A 130 8.80 3.75 10.78
N GLU A 131 9.69 3.60 9.80
CA GLU A 131 10.01 4.62 8.80
C GLU A 131 8.97 4.72 7.67
N LEU A 132 8.13 3.69 7.47
CA LEU A 132 7.10 3.71 6.42
C LEU A 132 6.08 4.84 6.64
N PRO A 133 5.77 5.65 5.62
CA PRO A 133 4.76 6.70 5.69
C PRO A 133 3.36 6.12 5.81
N LEU A 134 2.41 6.91 6.33
CA LEU A 134 0.99 6.54 6.31
C LEU A 134 0.36 6.80 4.94
N VAL A 135 0.87 7.79 4.21
CA VAL A 135 0.33 8.24 2.93
C VAL A 135 1.46 8.51 1.96
N ILE A 136 1.26 8.11 0.71
CA ILE A 136 2.05 8.55 -0.44
C ILE A 136 1.12 9.30 -1.41
N SER A 137 1.56 10.42 -1.98
CA SER A 137 0.80 11.09 -3.07
C SER A 137 1.70 11.57 -4.20
N PHE A 138 1.15 11.57 -5.41
CA PHE A 138 1.80 12.07 -6.62
C PHE A 138 0.72 12.41 -7.66
N GLY A 139 0.89 13.51 -8.40
CA GLY A 139 -0.17 13.98 -9.31
C GLY A 139 -1.51 14.19 -8.58
N ASP A 140 -2.59 13.62 -9.11
CA ASP A 140 -3.93 13.57 -8.52
C ASP A 140 -4.21 12.27 -7.75
N THR A 141 -3.16 11.51 -7.44
CA THR A 141 -3.22 10.17 -6.85
C THR A 141 -2.79 10.16 -5.39
N VAL A 142 -3.49 9.36 -4.60
CA VAL A 142 -3.17 9.06 -3.20
C VAL A 142 -3.12 7.56 -2.99
N VAL A 143 -2.10 7.10 -2.29
CA VAL A 143 -1.97 5.73 -1.82
C VAL A 143 -2.14 5.73 -0.31
N VAL A 144 -3.11 4.96 0.17
CA VAL A 144 -3.35 4.67 1.60
C VAL A 144 -3.63 3.18 1.75
N HIS A 145 -3.46 2.63 2.95
CA HIS A 145 -3.69 1.20 3.13
C HIS A 145 -5.18 0.84 3.18
N GLY A 146 -5.97 1.57 3.99
CA GLY A 146 -7.39 1.30 4.22
C GLY A 146 -8.32 2.05 3.26
N GLY A 147 -8.36 3.38 3.36
CA GLY A 147 -9.23 4.19 2.51
C GLY A 147 -9.44 5.63 3.00
N LEU A 148 -10.30 6.36 2.29
CA LEU A 148 -10.76 7.69 2.66
C LEU A 148 -12.30 7.73 2.69
N HIS A 149 -12.85 8.52 3.61
CA HIS A 149 -14.28 8.76 3.68
C HIS A 149 -14.70 9.66 2.51
N PRO A 150 -15.75 9.30 1.73
CA PRO A 150 -16.15 10.03 0.51
C PRO A 150 -16.55 11.48 0.73
N GLU A 151 -17.13 11.79 1.89
CA GLU A 151 -17.62 13.12 2.21
C GLU A 151 -16.62 13.98 3.00
N TRP A 152 -15.44 13.43 3.35
CA TRP A 152 -14.48 14.15 4.19
C TRP A 152 -13.34 14.70 3.35
N ALA A 153 -12.92 15.93 3.69
CA ALA A 153 -11.65 16.42 3.21
C ALA A 153 -10.51 15.50 3.72
N PRO A 154 -9.43 15.28 2.96
CA PRO A 154 -8.28 14.49 3.41
C PRO A 154 -7.75 14.92 4.78
N ALA A 155 -7.67 16.23 5.06
CA ALA A 155 -7.30 16.80 6.35
C ALA A 155 -8.18 16.40 7.55
N ALA A 156 -9.40 15.93 7.33
CA ALA A 156 -10.30 15.50 8.41
C ALA A 156 -10.08 14.05 8.87
N HIS A 157 -9.20 13.30 8.21
CA HIS A 157 -8.92 11.91 8.54
C HIS A 157 -7.87 11.79 9.65
N ASP A 158 -8.02 10.76 10.49
CA ASP A 158 -6.99 10.35 11.44
C ASP A 158 -6.22 9.10 10.94
N PRO A 159 -5.09 8.72 11.58
CA PRO A 159 -4.32 7.56 11.15
C PRO A 159 -5.10 6.25 11.07
N ASP A 160 -6.07 6.02 11.95
CA ASP A 160 -6.83 4.76 11.94
C ASP A 160 -7.78 4.73 10.72
N ASP A 161 -8.25 5.88 10.23
CA ASP A 161 -9.04 5.97 9.00
C ASP A 161 -8.24 5.50 7.78
N VAL A 162 -7.05 6.08 7.55
CA VAL A 162 -6.21 5.75 6.39
C VAL A 162 -5.62 4.35 6.46
N LEU A 163 -5.62 3.71 7.64
CA LEU A 163 -5.11 2.35 7.85
C LEU A 163 -6.21 1.27 7.84
N GLU A 164 -7.44 1.58 8.25
CA GLU A 164 -8.43 0.53 8.55
C GLU A 164 -9.82 0.74 7.96
N MET A 165 -10.09 1.86 7.29
CA MET A 165 -11.42 2.12 6.74
C MET A 165 -11.82 1.09 5.70
N ARG A 166 -13.08 0.65 5.78
CA ARG A 166 -13.72 -0.29 4.86
C ARG A 166 -15.10 0.18 4.44
N SER A 167 -15.88 0.68 5.40
CA SER A 167 -17.30 0.99 5.22
C SER A 167 -17.65 2.43 5.58
N VAL A 168 -18.78 2.89 5.05
CA VAL A 168 -19.48 4.12 5.43
C VAL A 168 -20.84 3.72 6.04
N PRO A 169 -21.26 4.23 7.21
CA PRO A 169 -20.54 5.14 8.11
C PRO A 169 -19.19 4.58 8.57
N ARG A 170 -18.26 5.48 8.95
CA ARG A 170 -16.86 5.16 9.37
C ARG A 170 -16.81 3.82 10.10
N GLY A 171 -16.14 2.83 9.48
CA GLY A 171 -16.01 1.51 10.05
C GLY A 171 -15.07 0.60 9.27
N ASN A 172 -14.75 -0.55 9.89
CA ASN A 172 -13.95 -1.63 9.33
C ASN A 172 -14.81 -2.91 9.14
N GLY A 173 -16.11 -2.72 8.89
CA GLY A 173 -17.11 -3.78 8.78
C GLY A 173 -17.29 -4.27 7.34
N TYR A 174 -17.83 -5.49 7.20
CA TYR A 174 -18.09 -6.13 5.89
C TYR A 174 -19.53 -5.95 5.41
N ASP A 175 -20.34 -5.15 6.12
CA ASP A 175 -21.77 -5.01 5.85
C ASP A 175 -22.09 -3.92 4.80
N GLY A 176 -21.07 -3.17 4.37
CA GLY A 176 -21.21 -2.05 3.43
C GLY A 176 -22.09 -0.88 3.95
N PRO A 177 -22.36 0.12 3.11
CA PRO A 177 -21.71 0.37 1.81
C PRO A 177 -20.19 0.54 1.98
N PHE A 178 -19.41 0.05 1.02
CA PHE A 178 -17.96 0.21 1.07
C PHE A 178 -17.57 1.61 0.58
N TRP A 179 -16.58 2.22 1.22
CA TRP A 179 -16.23 3.61 0.94
C TRP A 179 -15.87 3.82 -0.55
N PHE A 180 -15.16 2.85 -1.15
CA PHE A 180 -14.66 2.92 -2.52
C PHE A 180 -15.75 2.74 -3.60
N GLU A 181 -16.90 2.16 -3.25
CA GLU A 181 -18.04 2.02 -4.17
C GLU A 181 -18.75 3.34 -4.44
N ILE A 182 -18.63 4.30 -3.51
CA ILE A 182 -19.31 5.59 -3.55
C ILE A 182 -18.31 6.76 -3.59
N TYR A 183 -17.04 6.47 -3.80
CA TYR A 183 -15.96 7.45 -3.85
C TYR A 183 -15.64 7.81 -5.31
N ASP A 184 -15.90 9.06 -5.68
CA ASP A 184 -15.71 9.57 -7.04
C ASP A 184 -14.45 10.44 -7.19
N GLY A 185 -13.70 10.64 -6.10
CA GLY A 185 -12.56 11.55 -6.06
C GLY A 185 -12.92 13.02 -6.33
N PRO A 186 -11.93 13.87 -6.68
CA PRO A 186 -10.50 13.64 -6.47
C PRO A 186 -10.12 13.67 -4.97
N PRO A 187 -8.93 13.16 -4.60
CA PRO A 187 -7.93 12.46 -5.44
C PRO A 187 -8.37 11.05 -5.85
N ARG A 188 -7.69 10.40 -6.80
CA ARG A 188 -7.87 8.97 -7.06
C ARG A 188 -7.11 8.15 -6.02
N VAL A 189 -7.79 7.22 -5.35
CA VAL A 189 -7.24 6.49 -4.20
C VAL A 189 -6.87 5.05 -4.54
N PHE A 190 -5.62 4.67 -4.34
CA PHE A 190 -5.15 3.29 -4.41
C PHE A 190 -5.06 2.70 -3.00
N PHE A 191 -5.62 1.51 -2.81
CA PHE A 191 -5.73 0.91 -1.48
C PHE A 191 -5.60 -0.62 -1.46
N GLY A 192 -5.35 -1.13 -0.26
CA GLY A 192 -5.26 -2.55 0.08
C GLY A 192 -6.29 -2.91 1.14
N HIS A 193 -5.91 -3.73 2.14
CA HIS A 193 -6.66 -4.05 3.37
C HIS A 193 -7.98 -4.83 3.18
N THR A 194 -8.79 -4.39 2.24
CA THR A 194 -10.05 -4.99 1.87
C THR A 194 -9.81 -6.06 0.83
N VAL A 195 -9.65 -7.29 1.29
CA VAL A 195 -9.55 -8.46 0.42
C VAL A 195 -10.78 -8.57 -0.50
N LEU A 196 -10.51 -8.47 -1.80
CA LEU A 196 -11.44 -8.61 -2.92
C LEU A 196 -11.18 -9.95 -3.64
N GLU A 197 -12.18 -10.47 -4.33
CA GLU A 197 -11.98 -11.62 -5.23
C GLU A 197 -11.20 -11.23 -6.50
N GLU A 198 -11.51 -10.04 -7.05
CA GLU A 198 -10.87 -9.43 -8.21
C GLU A 198 -10.51 -7.97 -7.90
N PRO A 199 -9.52 -7.36 -8.58
CA PRO A 199 -9.18 -5.96 -8.32
C PRO A 199 -10.35 -5.03 -8.66
N TYR A 200 -10.60 -4.06 -7.79
CA TYR A 200 -11.61 -3.02 -8.03
C TYR A 200 -10.98 -1.84 -8.76
N VAL A 201 -11.61 -1.35 -9.82
CA VAL A 201 -11.14 -0.18 -10.59
C VAL A 201 -12.31 0.73 -10.90
N SER A 202 -12.26 1.96 -10.38
CA SER A 202 -13.14 3.07 -10.76
C SER A 202 -12.33 4.34 -11.06
N ASP A 203 -13.01 5.41 -11.44
CA ASP A 203 -12.39 6.73 -11.63
C ASP A 203 -11.84 7.28 -10.29
N GLY A 204 -12.53 7.02 -9.18
CA GLY A 204 -12.16 7.52 -7.86
C GLY A 204 -11.28 6.59 -7.03
N ALA A 205 -11.36 5.27 -7.21
CA ALA A 205 -10.65 4.32 -6.35
C ALA A 205 -10.19 3.05 -7.06
N VAL A 206 -9.06 2.49 -6.61
CA VAL A 206 -8.46 1.25 -7.12
C VAL A 206 -8.06 0.36 -5.95
N GLY A 207 -8.72 -0.79 -5.81
CA GLY A 207 -8.46 -1.78 -4.74
C GLY A 207 -7.62 -2.94 -5.26
N LEU A 208 -6.46 -3.19 -4.65
CA LEU A 208 -5.45 -4.14 -5.15
C LEU A 208 -5.25 -5.37 -4.24
N ASP A 209 -5.80 -5.38 -3.03
CA ASP A 209 -5.77 -6.55 -2.15
C ASP A 209 -6.69 -7.64 -2.70
N THR A 210 -6.10 -8.56 -3.45
CA THR A 210 -6.76 -9.74 -4.04
C THR A 210 -6.39 -11.02 -3.29
N GLY A 211 -5.97 -10.87 -2.02
CA GLY A 211 -5.84 -11.99 -1.10
C GLY A 211 -4.70 -12.95 -1.41
N CYS A 212 -3.53 -12.47 -1.86
CA CYS A 212 -2.34 -13.28 -2.18
C CYS A 212 -2.05 -14.38 -1.15
N VAL A 213 -2.00 -14.01 0.14
CA VAL A 213 -1.68 -14.93 1.25
C VAL A 213 -2.79 -15.95 1.55
N TYR A 214 -3.98 -15.71 1.03
CA TYR A 214 -5.17 -16.54 1.19
C TYR A 214 -5.41 -17.45 -0.02
N GLY A 215 -4.49 -17.50 -0.98
CA GLY A 215 -4.62 -18.31 -2.20
C GLY A 215 -5.29 -17.59 -3.37
N GLY A 216 -5.58 -16.28 -3.26
CA GLY A 216 -6.01 -15.43 -4.36
C GLY A 216 -4.82 -15.02 -5.23
N ASN A 217 -4.66 -13.72 -5.50
CA ASN A 217 -3.58 -13.19 -6.34
C ASN A 217 -2.75 -12.12 -5.61
N LEU A 218 -1.49 -11.96 -6.01
CA LEU A 218 -0.76 -10.71 -5.80
C LEU A 218 -0.93 -9.86 -7.06
N THR A 219 -1.53 -8.68 -6.90
CA THR A 219 -1.96 -7.84 -8.02
C THR A 219 -1.22 -6.52 -8.03
N ALA A 220 -0.86 -6.07 -9.23
CA ALA A 220 -0.30 -4.78 -9.52
C ALA A 220 -1.10 -4.03 -10.59
N TYR A 221 -1.02 -2.71 -10.56
CA TYR A 221 -1.64 -1.79 -11.51
C TYR A 221 -0.56 -0.86 -12.07
N ASP A 222 -0.45 -0.75 -13.39
CA ASP A 222 0.35 0.27 -14.05
C ASP A 222 -0.42 1.60 -14.08
N TRP A 223 0.11 2.59 -13.36
CA TRP A 223 -0.52 3.89 -13.19
C TRP A 223 -0.74 4.64 -14.51
N ARG A 224 0.15 4.47 -15.49
CA ARG A 224 0.11 5.19 -16.77
C ARG A 224 -0.84 4.56 -17.76
N THR A 225 -0.83 3.24 -17.86
CA THR A 225 -1.59 2.50 -18.87
C THR A 225 -2.93 1.99 -18.36
N GLY A 226 -3.07 1.80 -17.06
CA GLY A 226 -4.19 1.13 -16.42
C GLY A 226 -4.17 -0.39 -16.58
N GLU A 227 -3.07 -0.97 -17.05
CA GLU A 227 -2.91 -2.43 -17.15
C GLU A 227 -2.81 -3.06 -15.75
N LEU A 228 -3.48 -4.20 -15.57
CA LEU A 228 -3.41 -5.03 -14.37
C LEU A 228 -2.49 -6.22 -14.60
N PHE A 229 -1.62 -6.49 -13.64
CA PHE A 229 -0.75 -7.65 -13.60
C PHE A 229 -1.07 -8.46 -12.36
N SER A 230 -1.08 -9.79 -12.48
CA SER A 230 -1.28 -10.64 -11.33
C SER A 230 -0.43 -11.89 -11.40
N VAL A 231 -0.06 -12.40 -10.23
CA VAL A 231 0.54 -13.72 -10.07
C VAL A 231 -0.24 -14.52 -9.04
N PRO A 232 -0.45 -15.83 -9.26
CA PRO A 232 -1.18 -16.66 -8.32
C PRO A 232 -0.53 -16.72 -6.94
N GLY A 233 -1.36 -16.50 -5.93
CA GLY A 233 -1.06 -16.63 -4.51
C GLY A 233 -0.82 -18.07 -4.08
N THR A 234 -0.34 -18.23 -2.85
CA THR A 234 -0.29 -19.52 -2.14
C THR A 234 -1.07 -19.35 -0.85
N GLU A 235 -1.99 -20.26 -0.57
CA GLU A 235 -2.71 -20.25 0.71
C GLU A 235 -1.73 -20.58 1.85
N HIS A 236 -1.40 -19.56 2.64
CA HIS A 236 -0.63 -19.68 3.88
C HIS A 236 -1.50 -19.50 5.13
N GLN A 237 -2.66 -18.88 4.95
CA GLN A 237 -3.66 -18.67 5.98
C GLN A 237 -5.04 -18.88 5.38
N SER A 238 -5.97 -19.51 6.11
CA SER A 238 -7.37 -19.55 5.66
C SER A 238 -8.13 -18.32 6.15
N ARG A 239 -9.16 -17.94 5.39
CA ARG A 239 -10.03 -16.81 5.69
C ARG A 239 -11.48 -17.20 5.39
N PRO A 240 -12.46 -16.81 6.22
CA PRO A 240 -13.87 -17.09 5.92
C PRO A 240 -14.32 -16.41 4.63
N ASP A 241 -15.07 -17.13 3.79
CA ASP A 241 -15.55 -16.66 2.47
C ASP A 241 -16.23 -15.29 2.53
N ARG A 242 -17.06 -15.04 3.56
CA ARG A 242 -17.72 -13.74 3.82
C ARG A 242 -16.79 -12.54 3.99
N LYS A 243 -15.47 -12.76 4.02
CA LYS A 243 -14.44 -11.72 4.14
C LYS A 243 -13.62 -11.54 2.86
N PHE A 244 -14.04 -12.18 1.78
CA PHE A 244 -13.74 -11.82 0.40
C PHE A 244 -14.96 -11.09 -0.13
N LEU A 245 -14.74 -9.92 -0.73
CA LEU A 245 -15.83 -9.19 -1.38
C LEU A 245 -15.85 -9.55 -2.86
N ASP A 246 -16.97 -10.13 -3.27
CA ASP A 246 -17.36 -10.24 -4.67
C ASP A 246 -18.29 -9.05 -4.98
N LEU A 247 -17.88 -8.21 -5.92
CA LEU A 247 -18.59 -7.00 -6.32
C LEU A 247 -19.41 -7.20 -7.61
N GLU A 248 -19.36 -8.38 -8.25
CA GLU A 248 -20.10 -8.70 -9.48
C GLU A 248 -21.47 -9.36 -9.22
N GLY A 249 -21.92 -9.38 -7.95
CA GLY A 249 -23.15 -10.04 -7.47
C GLY A 249 -24.46 -9.26 -7.62
#